data_AF-A0A835I648-F1
#
_entry.id   AF-A0A835I648-F1
#
_cell.length_a   1.000
_cell.length_b   1.000
_cell.length_c   1.000
_cell.angle_alpha   90.00
_cell.angle_beta   90.00
_cell.angle_gamma   90.00
#
_symmetry.space_group_name_H-M   'P 1'
#
loop_
_entity.id
_entity.type
_entity.pdbx_description
1 polymer ?
#
loop_
_entity_poly.entity_id
_entity_poly.type
_entity_poly.pdbx_seq_one_letter_code
_entity_poly.pdbx_strand_id
1 'polypeptide(L)'
;MSKGIATMILILCLLVLVITEDDEFPGVIRDEEGFWSIESIMQCQLVSDFRIAVAYFSIPLELVYFIISCTNIPFKWVMAQFVAFIVLCGMTHLLNGWTYAPHTFQLMLALTIFKILTTLVSCATAITLITLIPLLLQLKVRKLFLKKKAWELDREVGMMKKQKEASSHVRMLTHEIRKSLDRHSILYTTMIELSNTLDL
;
A
#
# COMPACT_ATOMS: atom_id res chain seq x y z
N MET A 1 8.58 12.45 9.39
CA MET A 1 9.03 11.83 10.66
C MET A 1 8.93 10.30 10.72
N SER A 2 8.15 9.64 9.86
CA SER A 2 7.91 8.18 9.96
C SER A 2 9.06 7.28 9.46
N LYS A 3 9.81 7.71 8.44
CA LYS A 3 10.92 6.91 7.87
C LYS A 3 12.07 6.64 8.85
N GLY A 4 12.37 7.58 9.74
CA GLY A 4 13.48 7.48 10.70
C GLY A 4 13.22 6.49 11.83
N ILE A 5 11.96 6.33 12.24
CA ILE A 5 11.58 5.40 13.31
C ILE A 5 11.60 3.96 12.77
N ALA A 6 11.08 3.73 11.57
CA ALA A 6 11.13 2.42 10.93
C ALA A 6 12.57 1.97 10.65
N THR A 7 13.44 2.87 10.19
CA THR A 7 14.87 2.56 10.01
C THR A 7 15.59 2.33 11.33
N MET A 8 15.25 3.07 12.39
CA MET A 8 15.80 2.83 13.73
C MET A 8 15.36 1.47 14.31
N ILE A 9 14.10 1.05 14.11
CA ILE A 9 13.62 -0.27 14.53
C ILE A 9 14.30 -1.38 13.73
N LEU A 10 14.41 -1.22 12.41
CA LEU A 10 15.10 -2.17 11.55
C LEU A 10 16.59 -2.30 11.90
N ILE A 11 17.26 -1.16 12.16
CA ILE A 11 18.64 -1.12 12.63
C ILE A 11 18.76 -1.76 14.01
N LEU A 12 17.84 -1.49 14.95
CA LEU A 12 17.84 -2.10 16.28
C LEU A 12 17.62 -3.62 16.21
N CYS A 13 16.74 -4.10 15.33
CA CYS A 13 16.52 -5.53 15.13
C CYS A 13 17.70 -6.21 14.45
N LEU A 14 18.34 -5.56 13.48
CA LEU A 14 19.62 -6.00 12.93
C LEU A 14 20.71 -6.00 14.02
N LEU A 15 20.73 -4.98 14.89
CA LEU A 15 21.68 -4.88 16.00
C LEU A 15 21.44 -5.99 17.02
N VAL A 16 20.20 -6.33 17.37
CA VAL A 16 19.86 -7.43 18.28
C VAL A 16 20.22 -8.79 17.67
N LEU A 17 19.99 -8.97 16.36
CA LEU A 17 20.43 -10.16 15.64
C LEU A 17 21.97 -10.31 15.61
N VAL A 18 22.69 -9.19 15.55
CA VAL A 18 24.17 -9.13 15.59
C VAL A 18 24.72 -9.23 17.02
N ILE A 19 24.09 -8.65 18.03
CA ILE A 19 24.56 -8.72 19.43
C ILE A 19 24.39 -10.13 19.99
N THR A 20 23.37 -10.87 19.56
CA THR A 20 23.21 -12.31 19.89
C THR A 20 24.21 -13.21 19.14
N GLU A 21 25.15 -12.63 18.38
CA GLU A 21 26.30 -13.28 17.79
C GLU A 21 27.50 -13.27 18.75
N ASP A 22 27.57 -12.31 19.69
CA ASP A 22 28.74 -12.09 20.55
C ASP A 22 28.66 -12.76 21.94
N ASP A 23 27.46 -13.01 22.49
CA ASP A 23 27.29 -13.38 23.91
C ASP A 23 27.12 -14.89 24.23
N GLU A 24 27.25 -15.81 23.25
CA GLU A 24 27.12 -17.25 23.57
C GLU A 24 28.10 -18.15 22.81
N PHE A 25 29.40 -17.87 22.94
CA PHE A 25 30.44 -18.87 22.75
C PHE A 25 31.39 -18.98 23.95
N PRO A 26 31.02 -19.74 25.00
CA PRO A 26 31.98 -20.45 25.81
C PRO A 26 32.02 -21.91 25.34
N GLY A 27 32.92 -22.25 24.40
CA GLY A 27 33.32 -23.66 24.25
C GLY A 27 33.43 -24.25 22.84
N VAL A 28 33.53 -23.48 21.77
CA VAL A 28 34.07 -24.04 20.51
C VAL A 28 35.58 -24.02 20.58
N ILE A 29 36.19 -25.02 21.25
CA ILE A 29 37.51 -25.59 20.89
C ILE A 29 37.58 -27.05 21.35
N ARG A 30 37.83 -27.93 20.36
CA ARG A 30 38.39 -29.30 20.37
C ARG A 30 37.62 -30.31 21.23
N ASP A 31 37.07 -31.35 20.63
CA ASP A 31 37.92 -32.42 20.09
C ASP A 31 37.45 -32.98 18.74
N GLU A 32 38.45 -33.38 17.97
CA GLU A 32 38.37 -34.30 16.84
C GLU A 32 37.67 -35.58 17.31
N GLU A 33 36.38 -35.77 17.01
CA GLU A 33 35.69 -37.05 16.66
C GLU A 33 34.19 -36.76 16.46
N GLY A 34 33.79 -36.52 15.20
CA GLY A 34 32.38 -36.41 14.80
C GLY A 34 31.87 -34.97 14.64
N PHE A 35 31.99 -34.43 13.44
CA PHE A 35 31.47 -33.11 13.01
C PHE A 35 29.97 -32.87 13.25
N TRP A 36 29.21 -33.92 13.61
CA TRP A 36 27.77 -33.88 13.89
C TRP A 36 27.48 -34.64 15.18
N SER A 37 27.76 -34.05 16.34
CA SER A 37 27.26 -34.58 17.61
C SER A 37 25.81 -34.14 17.82
N ILE A 38 25.00 -34.98 18.47
CA ILE A 38 23.60 -34.65 18.80
C ILE A 38 23.54 -33.35 19.62
N GLU A 39 24.52 -33.14 20.49
CA GLU A 39 24.63 -31.93 21.32
C GLU A 39 24.81 -30.66 20.47
N SER A 40 25.73 -30.67 19.50
CA SER A 40 25.98 -29.50 18.64
C SER A 40 24.77 -29.16 17.77
N ILE A 41 24.02 -30.17 17.33
CA ILE A 41 22.78 -29.95 16.56
C ILE A 41 21.69 -29.35 17.46
N MET A 42 21.57 -29.83 18.70
CA MET A 42 20.60 -29.34 19.68
C MET A 42 20.83 -27.87 20.02
N GLN A 43 22.08 -27.49 20.29
CA GLN A 43 22.49 -26.10 20.56
C GLN A 43 22.21 -25.19 19.34
N CYS A 44 22.53 -25.66 18.13
CA CYS A 44 22.24 -24.94 16.90
C CYS A 44 20.73 -24.72 16.68
N GLN A 45 19.91 -25.74 16.97
CA GLN A 45 18.45 -25.63 16.89
C GLN A 45 17.89 -24.63 17.91
N LEU A 46 18.38 -24.66 19.15
CA LEU A 46 17.99 -23.73 20.20
C LEU A 46 18.24 -22.27 19.80
N VAL A 47 19.46 -21.97 19.36
CA VAL A 47 19.86 -20.62 18.91
C VAL A 47 19.03 -20.19 17.69
N SER A 48 18.80 -21.12 16.75
CA SER A 48 18.00 -20.84 15.56
C SER A 48 16.54 -20.50 15.92
N ASP A 49 15.91 -21.27 16.81
CA ASP A 49 14.54 -21.02 17.27
C ASP A 49 14.41 -19.67 17.99
N PHE A 50 15.42 -19.28 18.78
CA PHE A 50 15.44 -17.97 19.42
C PHE A 50 15.56 -16.83 18.39
N ARG A 51 16.47 -16.96 17.41
CA ARG A 51 16.62 -15.96 16.33
C ARG A 51 15.37 -15.84 15.47
N ILE A 52 14.72 -16.95 15.16
CA ILE A 52 13.43 -16.96 14.44
C ILE A 52 12.36 -16.24 15.26
N ALA A 53 12.27 -16.49 16.56
CA ALA A 53 11.32 -15.81 17.43
C ALA A 53 11.54 -14.29 17.41
N VAL A 54 12.78 -13.81 17.55
CA VAL A 54 13.12 -12.37 17.48
C VAL A 54 12.68 -11.76 16.15
N ALA A 55 13.00 -12.41 15.03
CA ALA A 55 12.57 -11.94 13.71
C ALA A 55 11.03 -11.89 13.60
N TYR A 56 10.34 -12.90 14.14
CA TYR A 56 8.88 -12.98 14.11
C TYR A 56 8.19 -12.01 15.07
N PHE A 57 8.87 -11.42 16.04
CA PHE A 57 8.34 -10.28 16.81
C PHE A 57 8.69 -8.93 16.17
N SER A 58 9.83 -8.83 15.47
CA SER A 58 10.26 -7.62 14.77
C SER A 58 9.33 -7.24 13.61
N ILE A 59 9.10 -8.18 12.69
CA ILE A 59 8.28 -7.97 11.48
C ILE A 59 6.87 -7.42 11.81
N PRO A 60 6.09 -8.02 12.74
CA PRO A 60 4.78 -7.51 13.08
C PRO A 60 4.81 -6.14 13.76
N LEU A 61 5.88 -5.79 14.48
CA LEU A 61 6.01 -4.46 15.10
C LEU A 61 6.00 -3.36 14.04
N GLU A 62 6.74 -3.57 12.94
CA GLU A 62 6.78 -2.66 11.79
C GLU A 62 5.42 -2.62 11.08
N LEU A 63 4.76 -3.77 10.92
CA LEU A 63 3.42 -3.84 10.32
C LEU A 63 2.38 -3.09 11.16
N VAL A 64 2.39 -3.25 12.48
CA VAL A 64 1.46 -2.55 13.40
C VAL A 64 1.70 -1.04 13.32
N TYR A 65 2.96 -0.61 13.34
CA TYR A 65 3.31 0.80 13.13
C TYR A 65 2.76 1.34 11.81
N PHE A 66 2.87 0.57 10.73
CA PHE A 66 2.33 0.92 9.42
C PHE A 66 0.79 1.00 9.43
N ILE A 67 0.09 0.04 10.06
CA ILE A 67 -1.38 0.04 10.18
C ILE A 67 -1.88 1.27 10.93
N ILE A 68 -1.21 1.68 12.01
CA ILE A 68 -1.58 2.85 12.81
C ILE A 68 -1.27 4.14 12.04
N SER A 69 -0.09 4.21 11.39
CA SER A 69 0.36 5.40 10.68
C SER A 69 -0.43 5.67 9.39
N CYS A 70 -0.96 4.62 8.74
CA CYS A 70 -1.69 4.75 7.49
C CYS A 70 -3.20 4.52 7.67
N THR A 71 -3.93 5.61 7.90
CA THR A 71 -5.39 5.56 8.15
C THR A 71 -6.21 5.07 6.95
N ASN A 72 -5.72 5.27 5.71
CA ASN A 72 -6.45 5.01 4.46
C ASN A 72 -6.17 3.66 3.79
N ILE A 73 -5.66 2.66 4.52
CA ILE A 73 -5.40 1.33 3.95
C ILE A 73 -6.72 0.54 3.88
N PRO A 74 -7.13 0.06 2.68
CA PRO A 74 -8.22 -0.89 2.59
C PRO A 74 -7.77 -2.24 3.20
N PHE A 75 -8.68 -2.91 3.92
CA PHE A 75 -8.44 -4.26 4.50
C PHE A 75 -7.51 -4.33 5.71
N LYS A 76 -7.55 -3.34 6.62
CA LYS A 76 -6.80 -3.36 7.89
C LYS A 76 -6.99 -4.65 8.71
N TRP A 77 -8.18 -5.24 8.67
CA TRP A 77 -8.49 -6.51 9.36
C TRP A 77 -7.62 -7.67 8.88
N VAL A 78 -7.31 -7.75 7.59
CA VAL A 78 -6.46 -8.83 7.04
C VAL A 78 -5.01 -8.62 7.45
N MET A 79 -4.54 -7.36 7.46
CA MET A 79 -3.21 -7.04 7.99
C MET A 79 -3.09 -7.39 9.47
N ALA A 80 -4.14 -7.15 10.27
CA ALA A 80 -4.19 -7.57 11.66
C ALA A 80 -4.16 -9.10 11.82
N GLN A 81 -4.87 -9.85 10.97
CA GLN A 81 -4.80 -11.32 10.96
C GLN A 81 -3.39 -11.84 10.62
N PHE A 82 -2.72 -11.22 9.65
CA PHE A 82 -1.37 -11.59 9.28
C PHE A 82 -0.35 -11.29 10.40
N VAL A 83 -0.49 -10.13 11.06
CA VAL A 83 0.28 -9.80 12.27
C VAL A 83 0.07 -10.84 13.37
N ALA A 84 -1.20 -11.16 13.67
CA ALA A 84 -1.52 -12.14 14.71
C ALA A 84 -0.94 -13.53 14.38
N PHE A 85 -1.02 -13.96 13.11
CA PHE A 85 -0.44 -15.21 12.64
C PHE A 85 1.08 -15.26 12.87
N ILE A 86 1.82 -14.22 12.46
CA ILE A 86 3.28 -14.18 12.62
C ILE A 86 3.68 -14.20 14.11
N VAL A 87 2.99 -13.41 14.95
CA VAL A 87 3.26 -13.37 16.40
C VAL A 87 3.01 -14.73 17.06
N LEU A 88 1.91 -15.41 16.71
CA LEU A 88 1.60 -16.73 17.25
C LEU A 88 2.64 -17.78 16.81
N CYS A 89 3.09 -17.75 15.56
CA CYS A 89 4.19 -18.58 15.10
C CYS A 89 5.49 -18.28 15.85
N GLY A 90 5.81 -17.00 16.08
CA GLY A 90 7.01 -16.58 16.81
C GLY A 90 7.01 -17.07 18.25
N MET A 91 5.84 -17.00 18.89
CA MET A 91 5.63 -17.54 20.23
C MET A 91 5.88 -19.06 20.27
N THR A 92 5.46 -19.81 19.25
CA THR A 92 5.73 -21.25 19.22
C THR A 92 7.23 -21.57 19.11
N HIS A 93 8.02 -20.78 18.38
CA HIS A 93 9.48 -20.94 18.31
C HIS A 93 10.16 -20.57 19.63
N LEU A 94 9.72 -19.47 20.27
CA LEU A 94 10.24 -19.06 21.58
C LEU A 94 10.00 -20.15 22.65
N LEU A 95 8.79 -20.71 22.68
CA LEU A 95 8.43 -21.79 23.60
C LEU A 95 9.17 -23.08 23.27
N ASN A 96 9.42 -23.38 21.99
CA ASN A 96 10.23 -24.53 21.57
C ASN A 96 11.67 -24.39 22.11
N GLY A 97 12.29 -23.21 21.94
CA GLY A 97 13.61 -22.93 22.51
C GLY A 97 13.64 -23.11 24.04
N TRP A 98 12.63 -22.59 24.74
CA TRP A 98 12.51 -22.77 26.19
C TRP A 98 12.24 -24.23 26.60
N THR A 99 11.70 -25.05 25.71
CA THR A 99 11.38 -26.46 25.98
C THR A 99 12.65 -27.32 26.11
N TYR A 100 13.82 -26.87 25.63
CA TYR A 100 15.08 -27.59 25.82
C TYR A 100 15.57 -27.61 27.29
N ALA A 101 14.98 -26.78 28.17
CA ALA A 101 15.14 -26.83 29.63
C ALA A 101 14.17 -27.88 30.27
N PRO A 102 14.33 -28.32 31.54
CA PRO A 102 13.50 -29.39 32.10
C PRO A 102 12.00 -29.12 31.93
N HIS A 103 11.31 -30.06 31.28
CA HIS A 103 9.93 -29.90 30.84
C HIS A 103 8.97 -29.76 32.01
N THR A 104 8.47 -28.54 32.23
CA THR A 104 7.33 -28.32 33.14
C THR A 104 6.02 -28.55 32.39
N PHE A 105 5.05 -29.19 33.04
CA PHE A 105 3.72 -29.45 32.47
C PHE A 105 3.05 -28.17 31.92
N GLN A 106 3.28 -27.03 32.58
CA GLN A 106 2.77 -25.73 32.17
C GLN A 106 3.30 -25.29 30.79
N LEU A 107 4.56 -25.56 30.48
CA LEU A 107 5.18 -25.20 29.20
C LEU A 107 4.58 -26.01 28.04
N MET A 108 4.40 -27.31 28.24
CA MET A 108 3.79 -28.21 27.25
C MET A 108 2.33 -27.84 26.98
N LEU A 109 1.58 -27.46 28.02
CA LEU A 109 0.21 -26.96 27.89
C LEU A 109 0.18 -25.65 27.09
N ALA A 110 1.05 -24.69 27.43
CA ALA A 110 1.14 -23.41 26.71
C ALA A 110 1.47 -23.63 25.22
N LEU A 111 2.49 -24.45 24.91
CA LEU A 111 2.87 -24.77 23.54
C LEU A 111 1.69 -25.37 22.75
N THR A 112 0.92 -26.27 23.37
CA THR A 112 -0.26 -26.89 22.74
C THR A 112 -1.34 -25.85 22.44
N ILE A 113 -1.62 -24.96 23.39
CA ILE A 113 -2.60 -23.87 23.20
C ILE A 113 -2.16 -22.96 22.04
N PHE A 114 -0.90 -22.51 22.03
CA PHE A 114 -0.40 -21.66 20.96
C PHE A 114 -0.44 -22.36 19.61
N LYS A 115 -0.09 -23.64 19.50
CA LYS A 115 -0.23 -24.41 18.26
C LYS A 115 -1.66 -24.48 17.74
N ILE A 116 -2.64 -24.68 18.62
CA ILE A 116 -4.06 -24.69 18.23
C ILE A 116 -4.49 -23.29 17.77
N LEU A 117 -4.11 -22.23 18.49
CA LEU A 117 -4.43 -20.85 18.11
C LEU A 117 -3.79 -20.48 16.76
N THR A 118 -2.52 -20.83 16.55
CA THR A 118 -1.83 -20.62 15.26
C THR A 118 -2.56 -21.31 14.13
N THR A 119 -3.00 -22.55 14.34
CA THR A 119 -3.77 -23.32 13.34
C THR A 119 -5.10 -22.64 13.02
N LEU A 120 -5.83 -22.20 14.05
CA LEU A 120 -7.11 -21.53 13.87
C LEU A 120 -6.96 -20.20 13.11
N VAL A 121 -5.98 -19.38 13.50
CA VAL A 121 -5.69 -18.09 12.86
C VAL A 121 -5.17 -18.30 11.43
N SER A 122 -4.35 -19.31 11.18
CA SER A 122 -3.89 -19.70 9.84
C SER A 122 -5.07 -20.05 8.92
N CYS A 123 -5.98 -20.91 9.37
CA CYS A 123 -7.18 -21.27 8.60
C CYS A 123 -8.08 -20.05 8.32
N ALA A 124 -8.31 -19.19 9.32
CA ALA A 124 -9.06 -17.95 9.14
C ALA A 124 -8.40 -17.01 8.11
N THR A 125 -7.07 -16.90 8.16
CA THR A 125 -6.28 -16.08 7.21
C THR A 125 -6.35 -16.65 5.79
N ALA A 126 -6.32 -17.98 5.62
CA ALA A 126 -6.46 -18.62 4.32
C ALA A 126 -7.84 -18.37 3.69
N ILE A 127 -8.91 -18.50 4.46
CA ILE A 127 -10.29 -18.27 3.99
C ILE A 127 -10.49 -16.81 3.58
N THR A 128 -10.03 -15.87 4.41
CA THR A 128 -10.12 -14.44 4.10
C THR A 128 -9.32 -14.09 2.84
N LEU A 129 -8.13 -14.66 2.65
CA LEU A 129 -7.30 -14.37 1.48
C LEU A 129 -7.97 -14.83 0.16
N ILE A 130 -8.63 -15.99 0.14
CA ILE A 130 -9.38 -16.49 -1.04
C ILE A 130 -10.45 -15.50 -1.46
N THR A 131 -11.17 -14.89 -0.51
CA THR A 131 -12.21 -13.90 -0.81
C THR A 131 -11.65 -12.51 -1.09
N LEU A 132 -10.49 -12.18 -0.54
CA LEU A 132 -9.88 -10.86 -0.66
C LEU A 132 -9.19 -10.64 -2.02
N ILE A 133 -8.49 -11.65 -2.54
CA ILE A 133 -7.81 -11.58 -3.85
C ILE A 133 -8.75 -11.08 -4.97
N PRO A 134 -9.95 -11.66 -5.19
CA PRO A 134 -10.84 -11.18 -6.24
C PRO A 134 -11.36 -9.77 -5.96
N LEU A 135 -11.60 -9.41 -4.70
CA LEU A 135 -12.07 -8.08 -4.32
C LEU A 135 -11.02 -7.00 -4.61
N LEU A 136 -9.75 -7.26 -4.28
CA LEU A 136 -8.62 -6.39 -4.59
C LEU A 136 -8.47 -6.15 -6.09
N LEU A 137 -8.63 -7.20 -6.90
CA LEU A 137 -8.59 -7.12 -8.36
C LEU A 137 -9.73 -6.26 -8.91
N GLN A 138 -10.95 -6.45 -8.43
CA GLN A 138 -12.11 -5.66 -8.86
C GLN A 138 -11.96 -4.17 -8.53
N LEU A 139 -11.45 -3.82 -7.35
CA LEU A 139 -11.21 -2.43 -6.96
C LEU A 139 -10.16 -1.77 -7.87
N LYS A 140 -9.06 -2.48 -8.19
CA LYS A 140 -8.03 -1.98 -9.10
C LYS A 140 -8.59 -1.74 -10.50
N VAL A 141 -9.38 -2.68 -11.03
CA VAL A 141 -10.04 -2.55 -12.34
C VAL A 141 -11.00 -1.37 -12.35
N ARG A 142 -11.84 -1.20 -11.32
CA ARG A 142 -12.77 -0.06 -11.20
C ARG A 142 -12.04 1.27 -11.16
N LYS A 143 -10.95 1.37 -10.39
CA LYS A 143 -10.13 2.59 -10.29
C LYS A 143 -9.50 2.94 -11.64
N LEU A 144 -9.02 1.95 -12.39
CA LEU A 144 -8.48 2.15 -13.73
C LEU A 144 -9.57 2.60 -14.73
N PHE A 145 -10.76 1.99 -14.67
CA PHE A 145 -11.87 2.37 -15.52
C PHE A 145 -12.34 3.81 -15.27
N LEU A 146 -12.49 4.20 -13.99
CA LEU A 146 -12.83 5.57 -13.61
C LEU A 146 -11.76 6.57 -14.09
N LYS A 147 -10.47 6.23 -13.96
CA LYS A 147 -9.38 7.08 -14.45
C LYS A 147 -9.43 7.24 -15.97
N LYS A 148 -9.74 6.17 -16.72
CA LYS A 148 -9.91 6.21 -18.17
C LYS A 148 -11.09 7.10 -18.57
N LYS A 149 -12.23 6.95 -17.88
CA LYS A 149 -13.42 7.77 -18.14
C LYS A 149 -13.21 9.25 -17.83
N ALA A 150 -12.51 9.57 -16.74
CA ALA A 150 -12.12 10.94 -16.43
C ALA A 150 -11.23 11.53 -17.54
N TRP A 151 -10.30 10.73 -18.09
CA TRP A 151 -9.45 11.13 -19.22
C TRP A 151 -10.22 11.35 -20.53
N GLU A 152 -11.18 10.47 -20.83
CA GLU A 152 -12.05 10.62 -22.01
C GLU A 152 -12.88 11.91 -21.91
N LEU A 153 -13.46 12.17 -20.73
CA LEU A 153 -14.27 13.35 -20.47
C LEU A 153 -13.45 14.64 -20.56
N ASP A 154 -12.23 14.65 -20.01
CA ASP A 154 -11.32 15.80 -20.10
C ASP A 154 -10.96 16.13 -21.56
N ARG A 155 -10.74 15.09 -22.37
CA ARG A 155 -10.50 15.25 -23.80
C ARG A 155 -11.71 15.83 -24.55
N GLU A 156 -12.91 15.31 -24.28
CA GLU A 156 -14.14 15.78 -24.91
C GLU A 156 -14.45 17.23 -24.54
N VAL A 157 -14.34 17.58 -23.25
CA VAL A 157 -14.48 18.95 -22.76
C VAL A 157 -13.45 19.88 -23.41
N GLY A 158 -12.21 19.42 -23.60
CA GLY A 158 -11.17 20.15 -24.31
C GLY A 158 -11.54 20.47 -25.76
N MET A 159 -12.17 19.53 -26.48
CA MET A 159 -12.64 19.78 -27.86
C MET A 159 -13.83 20.74 -27.90
N MET A 160 -14.79 20.58 -26.99
CA MET A 160 -15.94 21.49 -26.88
C MET A 160 -15.50 22.91 -26.55
N LYS A 161 -14.48 23.09 -25.71
CA LYS A 161 -13.92 24.41 -25.38
C LYS A 161 -13.34 25.10 -26.63
N LYS A 162 -12.55 24.39 -27.43
CA LYS A 162 -12.00 24.92 -28.70
C LYS A 162 -13.10 25.30 -29.68
N GLN A 163 -14.14 24.48 -29.81
CA GLN A 163 -15.29 24.78 -30.67
C GLN A 163 -16.06 26.00 -30.17
N LYS A 164 -16.25 26.13 -28.85
CA LYS A 164 -16.91 27.29 -28.24
C LYS A 164 -16.10 28.58 -28.43
N GLU A 165 -14.78 28.52 -28.29
CA GLU A 165 -13.88 29.65 -28.55
C GLU A 165 -13.95 30.09 -30.02
N ALA A 166 -13.86 29.14 -30.96
CA ALA A 166 -14.00 29.42 -32.39
C ALA A 166 -15.38 30.01 -32.72
N SER A 167 -16.46 29.46 -32.17
CA SER A 167 -17.83 29.98 -32.34
C SER A 167 -17.98 31.39 -31.77
N SER A 168 -17.35 31.67 -30.63
CA SER A 168 -17.32 33.02 -30.03
C SER A 168 -16.61 34.02 -30.92
N HIS A 169 -15.47 33.63 -31.52
CA HIS A 169 -14.73 34.49 -32.46
C HIS A 169 -15.53 34.80 -33.72
N VAL A 170 -16.17 33.80 -34.31
CA VAL A 170 -17.05 34.00 -35.47
C VAL A 170 -18.20 34.94 -35.09
N ARG A 171 -18.82 34.73 -33.94
CA ARG A 171 -19.94 35.55 -33.47
C ARG A 171 -19.52 37.00 -33.20
N MET A 172 -18.30 37.24 -32.70
CA MET A 172 -17.70 38.57 -32.55
C MET A 172 -17.48 39.25 -33.92
N LEU A 173 -16.85 38.56 -34.87
CA LEU A 173 -16.60 39.10 -36.21
C LEU A 173 -17.92 39.47 -36.92
N THR A 174 -18.92 38.57 -36.88
CA THR A 174 -20.24 38.82 -37.45
C THR A 174 -20.91 40.04 -36.83
N HIS A 175 -20.76 40.22 -35.51
CA HIS A 175 -21.30 41.38 -34.83
C HIS A 175 -20.63 42.69 -35.27
N GLU A 176 -19.30 42.70 -35.41
CA GLU A 176 -18.56 43.90 -35.83
C GLU A 176 -18.83 44.25 -37.31
N ILE A 177 -18.90 43.26 -38.21
CA ILE A 177 -19.28 43.47 -39.62
C ILE A 177 -20.68 44.08 -39.71
N ARG A 178 -21.66 43.50 -39.01
CA ARG A 178 -23.05 44.00 -39.02
C ARG A 178 -23.15 45.43 -38.52
N LYS A 179 -22.39 45.77 -37.47
CA LYS A 179 -22.30 47.12 -36.91
C LYS A 179 -21.64 48.12 -37.87
N SER A 180 -20.66 47.69 -38.66
CA SER A 180 -20.01 48.54 -39.67
C SER A 180 -20.89 48.79 -40.91
N LEU A 181 -21.63 47.76 -41.35
CA LEU A 181 -22.43 47.78 -42.57
C LEU A 181 -23.70 48.64 -42.41
N ASP A 182 -24.32 48.61 -41.23
CA ASP A 182 -25.57 49.32 -40.93
C ASP A 182 -25.41 50.85 -41.04
N ARG A 183 -24.25 51.40 -40.66
CA ARG A 183 -24.06 52.85 -40.62
C ARG A 183 -23.87 53.47 -42.01
N HIS A 184 -22.99 52.90 -42.84
CA HIS A 184 -22.66 53.49 -44.14
C HIS A 184 -23.66 53.12 -45.24
N SER A 185 -24.17 51.88 -45.25
CA SER A 185 -25.10 51.45 -46.31
C SER A 185 -26.48 52.07 -46.12
N ILE A 186 -26.98 52.20 -44.88
CA ILE A 186 -28.28 52.84 -44.64
C ILE A 186 -28.22 54.32 -44.99
N LEU A 187 -27.20 55.05 -44.52
CA LEU A 187 -27.04 56.49 -44.81
C LEU A 187 -26.89 56.77 -46.31
N TYR A 188 -26.14 55.94 -47.03
CA TYR A 188 -25.91 56.14 -48.46
C TYR A 188 -27.15 55.78 -49.29
N THR A 189 -27.81 54.66 -48.99
CA THR A 189 -29.05 54.27 -49.65
C THR A 189 -30.15 55.28 -49.41
N THR A 190 -30.36 55.73 -48.16
CA THR A 190 -31.35 56.79 -47.90
C THR A 190 -31.00 58.09 -48.60
N MET A 191 -29.74 58.51 -48.62
CA MET A 191 -29.33 59.73 -49.33
C MET A 191 -29.59 59.63 -50.85
N ILE A 192 -29.31 58.48 -51.47
CA ILE A 192 -29.53 58.27 -52.90
C ILE A 192 -31.02 58.21 -53.24
N GLU A 193 -31.83 57.52 -52.43
CA GLU A 193 -33.27 57.45 -52.65
C GLU A 193 -33.91 58.82 -52.45
N LEU A 194 -33.45 59.59 -51.45
CA LEU A 194 -33.91 60.95 -51.18
C LEU A 194 -33.55 61.89 -52.35
N SER A 195 -32.32 61.80 -52.89
CA SER A 195 -31.90 62.58 -54.05
C SER A 195 -32.76 62.29 -55.28
N ASN A 196 -33.06 61.01 -55.55
CA ASN A 196 -33.91 60.63 -56.68
C ASN A 196 -35.39 61.03 -56.50
N THR A 197 -35.90 61.11 -55.26
CA THR A 197 -37.29 61.52 -55.02
C THR A 197 -37.46 63.04 -55.00
N LEU A 198 -36.41 63.81 -54.71
CA LEU A 198 -36.43 65.27 -54.76
C LEU A 198 -36.09 65.86 -56.14
N ASP A 199 -35.78 65.02 -57.14
CA ASP A 199 -35.54 65.37 -58.56
C ASP A 199 -34.69 66.64 -58.73
N LEU A 200 -33.51 66.64 -58.09
CA LEU A 200 -32.51 67.71 -58.11
C LEU A 200 -31.36 67.36 -59.05
#